data_AF-A0A034V7K7-F1
#
_entry.id   AF-A0A034V7K7-F1
#
_cell.length_a   1.000
_cell.length_b   1.000
_cell.length_c   1.000
_cell.angle_alpha   90.00
_cell.angle_beta   90.00
_cell.angle_gamma   90.00
#
_symmetry.space_group_name_H-M   'P 1'
#
loop_
_entity.id
_entity.type
_entity.pdbx_description
1 polymer ?
#
loop_
_entity_poly.entity_id
_entity_poly.type
_entity_poly.pdbx_seq_one_letter_code
_entity_poly.pdbx_strand_id
1 'polypeptide(L)'
;RNPTPSNFNYLQSATDINMSSEQNKKALNLLFQNPLEPVFATRDNGKAVLDVPDSFYTEQYAEVKEEIQNRFGEEVDVKIPIRDLRKKPNLDFAKLLTKRRQFSLFYAPHRRIAAQLIQLLLEPTTEEDFIALAAYVKDRVNAFLFQYAFSVAVQHRKDTSNFQVPVIVEQFPQNFVEPSVFQEARAEGKLVTDPGSRRRIDIPQNFTASDREEEQRLSYFREDIGVNSHHWHWHLVYPGSGPDEVVRKDRRGELFYYMHQQVVARYNLERFSNN
;
A
#
# COMPACT_ATOMS: atom_id res chain seq x y z
N ARG A 1 31.75 -0.49 53.57
CA ARG A 1 31.96 0.95 53.31
C ARG A 1 31.64 1.18 51.84
N ASN A 2 30.49 1.79 51.55
CA ASN A 2 30.07 2.11 50.19
C ASN A 2 31.05 3.10 49.55
N PRO A 3 31.42 2.96 48.27
CA PRO A 3 31.90 4.09 47.50
C PRO A 3 30.70 4.92 47.00
N THR A 4 30.88 6.23 47.07
CA THR A 4 30.01 7.30 46.59
C THR A 4 29.73 7.22 45.07
N PRO A 5 28.59 7.71 44.58
CA PRO A 5 28.25 7.68 43.16
C PRO A 5 28.91 8.85 42.44
N SER A 6 29.84 8.56 41.53
CA SER A 6 30.39 9.52 40.59
C SER A 6 29.51 9.60 39.34
N ASN A 7 28.86 10.76 39.16
CA ASN A 7 28.42 11.37 37.90
C ASN A 7 28.36 10.47 36.66
N PHE A 8 27.22 9.81 36.44
CA PHE A 8 26.79 9.37 35.11
C PHE A 8 25.79 10.40 34.55
N ASN A 9 26.31 11.56 34.14
CA ASN A 9 25.60 12.56 33.33
C ASN A 9 26.18 12.62 31.92
N TYR A 10 26.34 11.44 31.30
CA TYR A 10 26.66 11.31 29.89
C TYR A 10 25.86 10.12 29.37
N LEU A 11 24.66 10.40 28.85
CA LEU A 11 23.90 9.62 27.84
C LEU A 11 22.43 10.08 27.84
N GLN A 12 22.19 11.40 27.76
CA GLN A 12 20.87 11.95 27.48
C GLN A 12 20.95 12.87 26.26
N SER A 13 21.52 12.34 25.18
CA SER A 13 21.46 12.93 23.84
C SER A 13 21.53 11.81 22.81
N ALA A 14 20.51 10.96 22.78
CA ALA A 14 20.31 9.99 21.72
C ALA A 14 18.87 10.13 21.21
N THR A 15 18.72 11.04 20.23
CA THR A 15 17.69 11.05 19.19
C THR A 15 16.25 10.82 19.64
N ASP A 16 15.50 11.91 19.81
CA ASP A 16 14.06 11.91 19.55
C ASP A 16 13.85 11.47 18.09
N ILE A 17 13.68 10.17 17.86
CA ILE A 17 13.12 9.66 16.61
C ILE A 17 11.71 10.21 16.60
N ASN A 18 11.47 11.24 15.80
CA ASN A 18 10.16 11.86 15.64
C ASN A 18 9.22 10.78 15.07
N MET A 19 8.52 10.09 15.97
CA MET A 19 7.58 9.02 15.63
C MET A 19 6.36 9.64 14.96
N SER A 20 5.79 8.91 13.99
CA SER A 20 4.56 9.33 13.32
C SER A 20 3.45 9.64 14.34
N SER A 21 2.87 10.84 14.22
CA SER A 21 1.72 11.26 15.03
C SER A 21 0.48 10.44 14.66
N GLU A 22 -0.51 10.33 15.56
CA GLU A 22 -1.74 9.59 15.24
C GLU A 22 -2.50 10.18 14.03
N GLN A 23 -2.43 11.51 13.86
CA GLN A 23 -2.98 12.18 12.69
C GLN A 23 -2.23 11.80 11.41
N ASN A 24 -0.90 11.74 11.45
CA ASN A 24 -0.08 11.34 10.30
C ASN A 24 -0.29 9.87 9.95
N LYS A 25 -0.33 8.96 10.94
CA LYS A 25 -0.70 7.55 10.73
C LYS A 25 -2.07 7.42 10.09
N LYS A 26 -3.05 8.21 10.54
CA LYS A 26 -4.38 8.22 9.93
C LYS A 26 -4.30 8.67 8.47
N ALA A 27 -3.58 9.74 8.17
CA ALA A 27 -3.39 10.22 6.79
C ALA A 27 -2.73 9.16 5.88
N LEU A 28 -1.66 8.51 6.37
CA LEU A 28 -0.99 7.42 5.66
C LEU A 28 -1.95 6.26 5.38
N ASN A 29 -2.76 5.85 6.35
CA ASN A 29 -3.78 4.80 6.18
C ASN A 29 -4.81 5.19 5.11
N LEU A 30 -5.33 6.43 5.14
CA LEU A 30 -6.28 6.91 4.14
C LEU A 30 -5.69 6.87 2.71
N LEU A 31 -4.38 7.09 2.54
CA LEU A 31 -3.72 6.98 1.23
C LEU A 31 -3.65 5.54 0.69
N PHE A 32 -3.68 4.52 1.56
CA PHE A 32 -3.73 3.10 1.16
C PHE A 32 -5.14 2.63 0.74
N GLN A 33 -6.18 3.24 1.29
CA GLN A 33 -7.56 2.84 0.99
C GLN A 33 -7.97 3.24 -0.45
N ASN A 34 -9.00 2.56 -0.97
CA ASN A 34 -9.61 2.73 -2.30
C ASN A 34 -8.66 3.34 -3.36
N PRO A 35 -7.63 2.61 -3.83
CA PRO A 35 -6.53 3.19 -4.62
C PRO A 35 -6.97 3.93 -5.89
N LEU A 36 -8.11 3.54 -6.47
CA LEU A 36 -8.66 4.12 -7.69
C LEU A 36 -9.51 5.38 -7.48
N GLU A 37 -9.99 5.62 -6.26
CA GLU A 37 -10.75 6.84 -5.92
C GLU A 37 -9.79 8.02 -5.73
N PRO A 38 -10.21 9.25 -6.08
CA PRO A 38 -9.41 10.44 -5.83
C PRO A 38 -9.04 10.63 -4.35
N VAL A 39 -7.94 11.33 -4.08
CA VAL A 39 -7.42 11.59 -2.73
C VAL A 39 -8.39 12.40 -1.85
N PHE A 40 -9.21 13.25 -2.48
CA PHE A 40 -10.22 14.10 -1.84
C PHE A 40 -11.58 13.41 -1.67
N ALA A 41 -11.71 12.13 -2.04
CA ALA A 41 -12.92 11.35 -1.74
C ALA A 41 -12.97 10.97 -0.25
N THR A 42 -14.16 10.84 0.31
CA THR A 42 -14.33 10.35 1.68
C THR A 42 -13.99 8.88 1.82
N ARG A 43 -13.53 8.50 3.02
CA ARG A 43 -13.05 7.19 3.41
C ARG A 43 -13.62 6.78 4.76
N ASP A 44 -13.31 5.58 5.23
CA ASP A 44 -13.89 4.99 6.44
C ASP A 44 -15.42 5.06 6.46
N ASN A 45 -16.06 4.60 5.39
CA ASN A 45 -17.52 4.67 5.19
C ASN A 45 -18.08 6.10 5.24
N GLY A 46 -17.34 7.08 4.71
CA GLY A 46 -17.78 8.47 4.62
C GLY A 46 -17.36 9.34 5.80
N LYS A 47 -16.63 8.81 6.77
CA LYS A 47 -16.33 9.49 8.04
C LYS A 47 -15.01 10.25 8.05
N ALA A 48 -14.13 10.00 7.09
CA ALA A 48 -12.81 10.62 7.06
C ALA A 48 -12.47 11.21 5.69
N VAL A 49 -11.76 12.33 5.65
CA VAL A 49 -11.29 12.95 4.40
C VAL A 49 -9.92 13.61 4.56
N LEU A 50 -9.14 13.59 3.50
CA LEU A 50 -7.94 14.41 3.35
C LEU A 50 -8.36 15.76 2.75
N ASP A 51 -8.27 16.81 3.55
CA ASP A 51 -8.60 18.18 3.14
C ASP A 51 -7.41 18.76 2.38
N VAL A 52 -7.48 18.64 1.06
CA VAL A 52 -6.38 18.99 0.15
C VAL A 52 -6.57 20.37 -0.48
N PRO A 53 -5.49 21.10 -0.79
CA PRO A 53 -5.55 22.35 -1.54
C PRO A 53 -6.13 22.17 -2.94
N ASP A 54 -6.69 23.25 -3.50
CA ASP A 54 -7.22 23.30 -4.88
C ASP A 54 -6.24 22.77 -5.94
N SER A 55 -4.94 22.97 -5.72
CA SER A 55 -3.89 22.51 -6.63
C SER A 55 -3.78 20.99 -6.75
N PHE A 56 -4.47 20.22 -5.90
CA PHE A 56 -4.48 18.76 -5.91
C PHE A 56 -5.55 18.19 -6.83
N TYR A 57 -6.61 18.95 -7.13
CA TYR A 57 -7.66 18.55 -8.06
C TYR A 57 -7.06 18.40 -9.47
N THR A 58 -7.26 17.24 -10.08
CA THR A 58 -6.86 17.01 -11.49
C THR A 58 -7.82 17.71 -12.43
N GLU A 59 -7.37 18.05 -13.65
CA GLU A 59 -8.14 18.81 -14.65
C GLU A 59 -9.59 18.31 -14.85
N GLN A 60 -9.80 16.99 -14.85
CA GLN A 60 -11.14 16.37 -14.97
C GLN A 60 -12.16 16.75 -13.87
N TYR A 61 -11.70 17.34 -12.76
CA TYR A 61 -12.53 17.78 -11.64
C TYR A 61 -12.48 19.30 -11.41
N ALA A 62 -11.82 20.07 -12.28
CA ALA A 62 -11.61 21.50 -12.09
C ALA A 62 -12.93 22.29 -12.04
N GLU A 63 -13.91 21.91 -12.87
CA GLU A 63 -15.20 22.59 -12.98
C GLU A 63 -16.18 22.25 -11.84
N VAL A 64 -16.00 21.08 -11.21
CA VAL A 64 -16.88 20.57 -10.15
C VAL A 64 -16.22 20.56 -8.78
N LYS A 65 -15.08 21.25 -8.62
CA LYS A 65 -14.29 21.23 -7.38
C LYS A 65 -15.10 21.72 -6.17
N GLU A 66 -15.88 22.79 -6.33
CA GLU A 66 -16.66 23.39 -5.25
C GLU A 66 -17.80 22.46 -4.80
N GLU A 67 -18.47 21.81 -5.77
CA GLU A 67 -19.48 20.80 -5.49
C GLU A 67 -18.89 19.61 -4.72
N ILE A 68 -17.72 19.12 -5.15
CA ILE A 68 -16.99 18.02 -4.50
C ILE A 68 -16.58 18.42 -3.07
N GLN A 69 -16.05 19.63 -2.90
CA GLN A 69 -15.64 20.17 -1.59
C GLN A 69 -16.82 20.29 -0.64
N ASN A 70 -17.97 20.78 -1.12
CA ASN A 70 -19.17 20.89 -0.29
C ASN A 70 -19.70 19.49 0.08
N ARG A 71 -19.82 18.60 -0.90
CA ARG A 71 -20.36 17.24 -0.69
C ARG A 71 -19.52 16.38 0.25
N PHE A 72 -18.20 16.47 0.16
CA PHE A 72 -17.28 15.70 1.00
C PHE A 72 -16.79 16.47 2.23
N GLY A 73 -17.12 17.76 2.33
CA GLY A 73 -16.77 18.64 3.43
C GLY A 73 -17.85 18.76 4.51
N GLU A 74 -19.11 18.50 4.17
CA GLU A 74 -20.21 18.47 5.14
C GLU A 74 -20.24 17.12 5.89
N GLU A 75 -20.23 17.19 7.22
CA GLU A 75 -20.46 16.07 8.16
C GLU A 75 -19.48 14.87 8.11
N VAL A 76 -18.17 15.13 8.01
CA VAL A 76 -17.14 14.11 8.29
C VAL A 76 -16.67 14.16 9.74
N ASP A 77 -16.54 12.99 10.38
CA ASP A 77 -16.02 12.87 11.76
C ASP A 77 -14.56 13.33 11.86
N VAL A 78 -13.76 13.04 10.83
CA VAL A 78 -12.31 13.28 10.81
C VAL A 78 -11.90 14.00 9.52
N LYS A 79 -11.42 15.23 9.67
CA LYS A 79 -10.89 16.05 8.58
C LYS A 79 -9.40 16.32 8.80
N ILE A 80 -8.56 15.83 7.89
CA ILE A 80 -7.09 15.94 8.01
C ILE A 80 -6.57 16.94 6.99
N PRO A 81 -6.09 18.14 7.41
CA PRO A 81 -5.53 19.12 6.50
C PRO A 81 -4.21 18.66 5.88
N ILE A 82 -4.09 18.82 4.56
CA ILE A 82 -2.88 18.53 3.80
C ILE A 82 -2.28 19.85 3.31
N ARG A 83 -0.98 20.00 3.54
CA ARG A 83 -0.24 21.20 3.12
C ARG A 83 -0.10 21.24 1.61
N ASP A 84 -0.09 22.45 1.04
CA ASP A 84 0.31 22.59 -0.35
C ASP A 84 1.82 22.37 -0.51
N LEU A 85 2.20 21.82 -1.66
CA LEU A 85 3.58 21.62 -2.06
C LEU A 85 4.19 22.95 -2.50
N ARG A 86 5.35 23.29 -1.92
CA ARG A 86 6.15 24.46 -2.33
C ARG A 86 6.51 24.43 -3.81
N LYS A 87 6.74 23.23 -4.36
CA LYS A 87 7.04 22.99 -5.77
C LYS A 87 6.37 21.69 -6.21
N LYS A 88 5.62 21.73 -7.30
CA LYS A 88 5.01 20.53 -7.87
C LYS A 88 6.09 19.69 -8.59
N PRO A 89 6.16 18.38 -8.32
CA PRO A 89 7.13 17.51 -8.99
C PRO A 89 6.76 17.30 -10.46
N ASN A 90 7.77 17.09 -11.32
CA ASN A 90 7.52 16.63 -12.67
C ASN A 90 7.26 15.11 -12.65
N LEU A 91 6.08 14.69 -13.13
CA LEU A 91 5.65 13.29 -13.20
C LEU A 91 5.68 12.71 -14.63
N ASP A 92 6.33 13.39 -15.58
CA ASP A 92 6.41 12.97 -16.99
C ASP A 92 6.96 11.55 -17.17
N PHE A 93 7.88 11.15 -16.29
CA PHE A 93 8.47 9.81 -16.31
C PHE A 93 7.41 8.70 -16.15
N ALA A 94 6.29 8.97 -15.48
CA ALA A 94 5.22 8.00 -15.24
C ALA A 94 4.13 8.01 -16.32
N LYS A 95 4.12 8.98 -17.25
CA LYS A 95 3.04 9.16 -18.25
C LYS A 95 2.80 7.95 -19.14
N LEU A 96 3.84 7.14 -19.40
CA LEU A 96 3.73 5.92 -20.20
C LEU A 96 2.82 4.85 -19.56
N LEU A 97 2.60 4.92 -18.25
CA LEU A 97 1.74 4.01 -17.51
C LEU A 97 0.47 4.73 -17.05
N THR A 98 -0.59 4.64 -17.85
CA THR A 98 -1.86 5.31 -17.54
C THR A 98 -2.53 4.73 -16.27
N LYS A 99 -3.44 5.51 -15.67
CA LYS A 99 -3.99 5.26 -14.32
C LYS A 99 -4.52 3.84 -14.07
N ARG A 100 -5.12 3.22 -15.10
CA ARG A 100 -5.84 1.94 -15.03
C ARG A 100 -5.14 0.77 -15.74
N ARG A 101 -3.95 0.96 -16.30
CA ARG A 101 -3.20 -0.14 -16.94
C ARG A 101 -2.59 -1.10 -15.91
N GLN A 102 -2.34 -2.32 -16.35
CA GLN A 102 -1.62 -3.30 -15.54
C GLN A 102 -0.19 -2.83 -15.28
N PHE A 103 0.24 -2.97 -14.03
CA PHE A 103 1.60 -2.70 -13.58
C PHE A 103 2.29 -4.04 -13.28
N SER A 104 3.59 -4.13 -13.59
CA SER A 104 4.36 -5.35 -13.34
C SER A 104 5.82 -5.02 -13.15
N LEU A 105 6.38 -5.45 -12.02
CA LEU A 105 7.80 -5.35 -11.72
C LEU A 105 8.66 -6.29 -12.57
N PHE A 106 8.08 -7.20 -13.34
CA PHE A 106 8.84 -8.03 -14.27
C PHE A 106 9.12 -7.31 -15.60
N TYR A 107 8.40 -6.22 -15.89
CA TYR A 107 8.63 -5.41 -17.07
C TYR A 107 9.63 -4.27 -16.79
N ALA A 108 10.73 -4.21 -17.56
CA ALA A 108 11.83 -3.29 -17.28
C ALA A 108 11.45 -1.80 -17.28
N PRO A 109 10.62 -1.29 -18.21
CA PRO A 109 10.13 0.09 -18.16
C PRO A 109 9.33 0.39 -16.88
N HIS A 110 8.44 -0.52 -16.45
CA HIS A 110 7.69 -0.33 -15.20
C HIS A 110 8.61 -0.28 -13.98
N ARG A 111 9.64 -1.13 -13.91
CA ARG A 111 10.65 -1.07 -12.85
C ARG A 111 11.37 0.27 -12.78
N ARG A 112 11.75 0.83 -13.94
CA ARG A 112 12.41 2.16 -14.01
C ARG A 112 11.49 3.26 -13.51
N ILE A 113 10.22 3.23 -13.92
CA ILE A 113 9.20 4.19 -13.46
C ILE A 113 9.01 4.07 -11.94
N ALA A 114 8.89 2.85 -11.41
CA ALA A 114 8.77 2.60 -9.97
C ALA A 114 9.98 3.10 -9.18
N ALA A 115 11.20 2.84 -9.66
CA ALA A 115 12.42 3.32 -9.01
C ALA A 115 12.47 4.86 -8.92
N GLN A 116 12.07 5.57 -9.99
CA GLN A 116 12.00 7.03 -9.98
C GLN A 116 10.90 7.55 -9.04
N LEU A 117 9.75 6.88 -8.99
CA LEU A 117 8.68 7.27 -8.08
C LEU A 117 9.07 7.05 -6.61
N ILE A 118 9.73 5.94 -6.29
CA ILE A 118 10.25 5.67 -4.95
C ILE A 118 11.27 6.73 -4.56
N GLN A 119 12.21 7.06 -5.45
CA GLN A 119 13.19 8.11 -5.20
C GLN A 119 12.50 9.44 -4.86
N LEU A 120 11.53 9.85 -5.68
CA LEU A 120 10.75 11.07 -5.46
C LEU A 120 10.04 11.07 -4.10
N LEU A 121 9.44 9.94 -3.70
CA LEU A 121 8.73 9.81 -2.42
C LEU A 121 9.67 9.76 -1.20
N LEU A 122 10.96 9.49 -1.40
CA LEU A 122 11.98 9.50 -0.33
C LEU A 122 12.62 10.88 -0.14
N GLU A 123 12.53 11.79 -1.13
CA GLU A 123 13.12 13.14 -1.06
C GLU A 123 12.63 14.03 0.10
N PRO A 124 11.35 14.03 0.51
CA PRO A 124 10.87 14.92 1.57
C PRO A 124 11.56 14.67 2.91
N THR A 125 12.00 15.75 3.57
CA THR A 125 12.72 15.65 4.85
C THR A 125 11.81 15.51 6.06
N THR A 126 10.52 15.84 5.93
CA THR A 126 9.52 15.76 6.99
C THR A 126 8.40 14.81 6.58
N GLU A 127 7.75 14.21 7.58
CA GLU A 127 6.62 13.31 7.36
C GLU A 127 5.43 14.05 6.72
N GLU A 128 5.17 15.31 7.12
CA GLU A 128 4.08 16.11 6.57
C GLU A 128 4.31 16.43 5.09
N ASP A 129 5.54 16.78 4.70
CA ASP A 129 5.89 17.04 3.30
C ASP A 129 5.80 15.74 2.47
N PHE A 130 6.16 14.60 3.08
CA PHE A 130 5.98 13.27 2.47
C PHE A 130 4.51 12.93 2.24
N ILE A 131 3.64 13.11 3.24
CA ILE A 131 2.20 12.89 3.12
C ILE A 131 1.60 13.81 2.05
N ALA A 132 1.96 15.09 2.04
CA ALA A 132 1.49 16.04 1.03
C ALA A 132 1.94 15.63 -0.39
N LEU A 133 3.18 15.18 -0.55
CA LEU A 133 3.68 14.70 -1.83
C LEU A 133 2.94 13.43 -2.29
N ALA A 134 2.77 12.45 -1.39
CA ALA A 134 2.05 11.22 -1.67
C ALA A 134 0.60 11.50 -2.08
N ALA A 135 -0.10 12.38 -1.35
CA ALA A 135 -1.45 12.82 -1.67
C ALA A 135 -1.54 13.47 -3.06
N TYR A 136 -0.59 14.32 -3.42
CA TYR A 136 -0.55 14.97 -4.73
C TYR A 136 -0.32 13.96 -5.88
N VAL A 137 0.59 13.03 -5.66
CA VAL A 137 1.01 12.03 -6.66
C VAL A 137 -0.05 10.96 -6.90
N LYS A 138 -0.76 10.53 -5.85
CA LYS A 138 -1.74 9.42 -5.86
C LYS A 138 -2.67 9.45 -7.07
N ASP A 139 -3.19 10.63 -7.41
CA ASP A 139 -4.19 10.77 -8.46
C ASP A 139 -3.63 10.95 -9.87
N ARG A 140 -2.32 11.16 -9.98
CA ARG A 140 -1.61 11.54 -11.21
C ARG A 140 -0.80 10.40 -11.81
N VAL A 141 -0.64 9.30 -11.07
CA VAL A 141 0.09 8.10 -11.53
C VAL A 141 -0.82 6.87 -11.49
N ASN A 142 -0.32 5.75 -12.02
CA ASN A 142 -1.01 4.47 -11.95
C ASN A 142 -1.24 4.01 -10.50
N ALA A 143 -2.44 3.50 -10.20
CA ALA A 143 -2.83 3.18 -8.83
C ALA A 143 -1.98 2.05 -8.21
N PHE A 144 -1.65 1.01 -8.98
CA PHE A 144 -0.79 -0.08 -8.52
C PHE A 144 0.66 0.39 -8.34
N LEU A 145 1.16 1.19 -9.28
CA LEU A 145 2.47 1.83 -9.18
C LEU A 145 2.57 2.71 -7.93
N PHE A 146 1.56 3.53 -7.65
CA PHE A 146 1.49 4.38 -6.47
C PHE A 146 1.54 3.53 -5.20
N GLN A 147 0.63 2.57 -5.05
CA GLN A 147 0.58 1.75 -3.83
C GLN A 147 1.90 1.01 -3.60
N TYR A 148 2.49 0.44 -4.64
CA TYR A 148 3.81 -0.19 -4.54
C TYR A 148 4.89 0.80 -4.08
N ALA A 149 5.06 1.92 -4.77
CA ALA A 149 6.11 2.89 -4.46
C ALA A 149 5.90 3.55 -3.08
N PHE A 150 4.66 3.82 -2.72
CA PHE A 150 4.27 4.38 -1.43
C PHE A 150 4.52 3.39 -0.30
N SER A 151 4.11 2.11 -0.44
CA SER A 151 4.45 1.06 0.52
C SER A 151 5.96 0.91 0.72
N VAL A 152 6.75 0.99 -0.36
CA VAL A 152 8.22 0.96 -0.25
C VAL A 152 8.70 2.19 0.53
N ALA A 153 8.29 3.40 0.15
CA ALA A 153 8.74 4.63 0.81
C ALA A 153 8.42 4.61 2.32
N VAL A 154 7.17 4.29 2.70
CA VAL A 154 6.73 4.21 4.10
C VAL A 154 7.57 3.24 4.94
N GLN A 155 8.03 2.12 4.36
CA GLN A 155 8.86 1.16 5.10
C GLN A 155 10.32 1.55 5.22
N HIS A 156 10.82 2.46 4.38
CA HIS A 156 12.23 2.84 4.35
C HIS A 156 12.51 4.18 5.00
N ARG A 157 11.51 5.06 5.11
CA ARG A 157 11.65 6.31 5.85
C ARG A 157 11.70 6.05 7.35
N LYS A 158 12.58 6.78 8.05
CA LYS A 158 12.79 6.63 9.50
C LYS A 158 11.62 7.17 10.33
N ASP A 159 11.02 8.26 9.87
CA ASP A 159 9.89 8.95 10.53
C ASP A 159 8.56 8.17 10.44
N THR A 160 8.46 7.19 9.54
CA THR A 160 7.28 6.30 9.40
C THR A 160 7.56 4.86 9.87
N SER A 161 8.65 4.62 10.60
CA SER A 161 9.09 3.27 11.01
C SER A 161 8.11 2.52 11.94
N ASN A 162 7.21 3.25 12.61
CA ASN A 162 6.16 2.68 13.47
C ASN A 162 4.80 2.53 12.76
N PHE A 163 4.72 2.83 11.46
CA PHE A 163 3.51 2.66 10.68
C PHE A 163 3.44 1.23 10.11
N GLN A 164 2.31 0.57 10.32
CA GLN A 164 2.05 -0.75 9.75
C GLN A 164 1.38 -0.60 8.39
N VAL A 165 2.08 -1.02 7.33
CA VAL A 165 1.51 -1.05 5.98
C VAL A 165 0.32 -2.02 5.96
N PRO A 166 -0.88 -1.58 5.52
CA PRO A 166 -2.03 -2.45 5.40
C PRO A 166 -1.76 -3.63 4.46
N VAL A 167 -2.37 -4.77 4.72
CA VAL A 167 -2.19 -5.95 3.88
C VAL A 167 -2.68 -5.68 2.46
N ILE A 168 -1.90 -6.12 1.46
CA ILE A 168 -2.20 -5.88 0.04
C ILE A 168 -3.57 -6.42 -0.40
N VAL A 169 -4.06 -7.46 0.27
CA VAL A 169 -5.35 -8.11 0.00
C VAL A 169 -6.52 -7.16 0.27
N GLU A 170 -6.41 -6.30 1.29
CA GLU A 170 -7.45 -5.29 1.59
C GLU A 170 -7.41 -4.11 0.59
N GLN A 171 -6.26 -3.86 -0.02
CA GLN A 171 -6.07 -2.77 -0.98
C GLN A 171 -6.48 -3.16 -2.40
N PHE A 172 -6.15 -4.38 -2.82
CA PHE A 172 -6.46 -4.92 -4.15
C PHE A 172 -7.01 -6.35 -4.05
N PRO A 173 -8.19 -6.54 -3.44
CA PRO A 173 -8.76 -7.87 -3.23
C PRO A 173 -8.97 -8.63 -4.54
N GLN A 174 -9.20 -7.93 -5.66
CA GLN A 174 -9.39 -8.52 -6.98
C GLN A 174 -8.20 -9.32 -7.51
N ASN A 175 -7.02 -9.18 -6.90
CA ASN A 175 -5.83 -9.96 -7.25
C ASN A 175 -5.75 -11.28 -6.47
N PHE A 176 -6.64 -11.52 -5.51
CA PHE A 176 -6.56 -12.65 -4.56
C PHE A 176 -7.81 -13.52 -4.55
N VAL A 177 -8.96 -13.01 -4.98
CA VAL A 177 -10.24 -13.74 -4.90
C VAL A 177 -10.99 -13.68 -6.23
N GLU A 178 -11.76 -14.73 -6.50
CA GLU A 178 -12.57 -14.91 -7.71
C GLU A 178 -13.50 -13.69 -7.97
N PRO A 179 -13.55 -13.12 -9.18
CA PRO A 179 -14.25 -11.86 -9.43
C PRO A 179 -15.77 -11.87 -9.16
N SER A 180 -16.42 -13.04 -9.18
CA SER A 180 -17.86 -13.16 -8.95
C SER A 180 -18.28 -12.71 -7.55
N VAL A 181 -17.42 -12.91 -6.54
CA VAL A 181 -17.71 -12.55 -5.14
C VAL A 181 -17.90 -11.04 -4.95
N PHE A 182 -17.29 -10.21 -5.80
CA PHE A 182 -17.46 -8.75 -5.75
C PHE A 182 -18.82 -8.29 -6.26
N GLN A 183 -19.51 -9.08 -7.08
CA GLN A 183 -20.88 -8.77 -7.49
C GLN A 183 -21.83 -8.96 -6.30
N GLU A 184 -21.67 -10.07 -5.59
CA GLU A 184 -22.41 -10.36 -4.37
C GLU A 184 -22.12 -9.34 -3.26
N ALA A 185 -20.85 -8.99 -3.05
CA ALA A 185 -20.45 -8.02 -2.03
C ALA A 185 -21.06 -6.64 -2.28
N ARG A 186 -21.13 -6.22 -3.54
CA ARG A 186 -21.79 -4.97 -3.92
C ARG A 186 -23.30 -5.03 -3.71
N ALA A 187 -23.94 -6.15 -4.03
CA ALA A 187 -25.37 -6.33 -3.78
C ALA A 187 -25.68 -6.28 -2.28
N GLU A 188 -24.93 -7.03 -1.47
CA GLU A 188 -25.07 -7.05 -0.01
C GLU A 188 -24.84 -5.66 0.59
N GLY A 189 -23.76 -4.97 0.23
CA GLY A 189 -23.44 -3.65 0.76
C GLY A 189 -24.45 -2.56 0.38
N LYS A 190 -25.15 -2.73 -0.74
CA LYS A 190 -26.25 -1.83 -1.17
C LYS A 190 -27.55 -2.10 -0.41
N LEU A 191 -27.84 -3.36 -0.10
CA LEU A 191 -29.11 -3.77 0.53
C LEU A 191 -29.06 -3.67 2.06
N VAL A 192 -27.91 -4.01 2.66
CA VAL A 192 -27.71 -4.06 4.12
C VAL A 192 -26.80 -2.91 4.55
N THR A 193 -27.42 -1.88 5.11
CA THR A 193 -26.75 -0.63 5.50
C THR A 193 -25.93 -0.78 6.77
N ASP A 194 -26.38 -1.57 7.73
CA ASP A 194 -25.63 -1.90 8.95
C ASP A 194 -24.53 -2.94 8.64
N PRO A 195 -23.23 -2.57 8.75
CA PRO A 195 -22.13 -3.49 8.50
C PRO A 195 -22.16 -4.73 9.41
N GLY A 196 -22.67 -4.62 10.64
CA GLY A 196 -22.74 -5.72 11.59
C GLY A 196 -23.76 -6.80 11.22
N SER A 197 -24.74 -6.44 10.38
CA SER A 197 -25.80 -7.33 9.92
C SER A 197 -25.52 -7.97 8.56
N ARG A 198 -24.41 -7.64 7.90
CA ARG A 198 -24.05 -8.20 6.58
C ARG A 198 -23.70 -9.66 6.69
N ARG A 199 -24.20 -10.47 5.74
CA ARG A 199 -23.80 -11.87 5.65
C ARG A 199 -22.34 -12.00 5.19
N ARG A 200 -21.70 -13.11 5.56
CA ARG A 200 -20.42 -13.50 4.97
C ARG A 200 -20.66 -14.01 3.55
N ILE A 201 -19.73 -13.68 2.66
CA ILE A 201 -19.72 -14.18 1.28
C ILE A 201 -18.61 -15.22 1.22
N ASP A 202 -19.02 -16.45 0.95
CA ASP A 202 -18.10 -17.57 0.86
C ASP A 202 -17.38 -17.55 -0.49
N ILE A 203 -16.06 -17.71 -0.45
CA ILE A 203 -15.25 -17.84 -1.65
C ILE A 203 -15.16 -19.34 -1.96
N PRO A 204 -15.60 -19.80 -3.14
CA PRO A 204 -15.48 -21.20 -3.51
C PRO A 204 -14.01 -21.62 -3.54
N GLN A 205 -13.68 -22.81 -3.06
CA GLN A 205 -12.30 -23.34 -3.12
C GLN A 205 -11.88 -23.68 -4.55
N ASN A 206 -12.78 -24.30 -5.31
CA ASN A 206 -12.55 -24.70 -6.69
C ASN A 206 -13.16 -23.67 -7.65
N PHE A 207 -12.46 -22.56 -7.87
CA PHE A 207 -12.90 -21.51 -8.80
C PHE A 207 -12.08 -21.44 -10.09
N THR A 208 -10.82 -21.91 -10.06
CA THR A 208 -9.92 -21.91 -11.22
C THR A 208 -10.05 -23.17 -12.08
N ALA A 209 -10.24 -24.33 -11.47
CA ALA A 209 -10.50 -25.60 -12.15
C ALA A 209 -11.32 -26.57 -11.29
N SER A 210 -11.77 -27.66 -11.90
CA SER A 210 -12.42 -28.79 -11.22
C SER A 210 -11.42 -29.89 -10.87
N ASP A 211 -11.81 -30.85 -10.03
CA ASP A 211 -10.96 -32.00 -9.64
C ASP A 211 -10.58 -32.94 -10.82
N ARG A 212 -11.09 -32.69 -12.03
CA ARG A 212 -10.63 -33.34 -13.26
C ARG A 212 -9.24 -32.87 -13.69
N GLU A 213 -8.83 -31.68 -13.27
CA GLU A 213 -7.48 -31.15 -13.45
C GLU A 213 -6.63 -31.65 -12.28
N GLU A 214 -5.62 -32.47 -12.55
CA GLU A 214 -4.79 -33.06 -11.50
C GLU A 214 -4.09 -31.98 -10.67
N GLU A 215 -3.64 -30.90 -11.32
CA GLU A 215 -3.01 -29.80 -10.63
C GLU A 215 -3.99 -29.05 -9.70
N GLN A 216 -5.32 -29.18 -9.86
CA GLN A 216 -6.30 -28.55 -8.96
C GLN A 216 -6.13 -28.99 -7.51
N ARG A 217 -5.61 -30.20 -7.26
CA ARG A 217 -5.36 -30.72 -5.91
C ARG A 217 -4.46 -29.83 -5.07
N LEU A 218 -3.64 -28.99 -5.70
CA LEU A 218 -2.69 -28.08 -5.06
C LEU A 218 -3.14 -26.62 -5.07
N SER A 219 -4.37 -26.32 -5.48
CA SER A 219 -4.92 -24.96 -5.48
C SER A 219 -4.89 -24.33 -4.09
N TYR A 220 -5.19 -25.11 -3.03
CA TYR A 220 -5.11 -24.64 -1.64
C TYR A 220 -3.74 -24.12 -1.24
N PHE A 221 -2.66 -24.50 -1.93
CA PHE A 221 -1.31 -23.94 -1.73
C PHE A 221 -1.04 -22.77 -2.69
N ARG A 222 -1.33 -22.95 -3.98
CA ARG A 222 -0.98 -21.97 -5.03
C ARG A 222 -1.84 -20.71 -4.97
N GLU A 223 -3.10 -20.84 -4.58
CA GLU A 223 -4.12 -19.78 -4.55
C GLU A 223 -4.39 -19.30 -3.12
N ASP A 224 -3.64 -19.79 -2.13
CA ASP A 224 -3.74 -19.30 -0.75
C ASP A 224 -3.41 -17.81 -0.68
N ILE A 225 -4.29 -17.08 0.00
CA ILE A 225 -4.18 -15.63 0.19
C ILE A 225 -2.91 -15.31 1.00
N GLY A 226 -2.60 -16.11 2.02
CA GLY A 226 -1.43 -15.93 2.88
C GLY A 226 -0.11 -16.14 2.14
N VAL A 227 0.01 -17.22 1.36
CA VAL A 227 1.20 -17.54 0.55
C VAL A 227 1.45 -16.44 -0.49
N ASN A 228 0.42 -16.03 -1.22
CA ASN A 228 0.55 -14.96 -2.23
C ASN A 228 0.85 -13.59 -1.60
N SER A 229 0.21 -13.27 -0.47
CA SER A 229 0.49 -12.06 0.30
C SER A 229 1.93 -12.05 0.82
N HIS A 230 2.41 -13.18 1.36
CA HIS A 230 3.81 -13.32 1.79
C HIS A 230 4.78 -13.08 0.64
N HIS A 231 4.56 -13.71 -0.52
CA HIS A 231 5.42 -13.53 -1.69
C HIS A 231 5.47 -12.07 -2.14
N TRP A 232 4.31 -11.39 -2.18
CA TRP A 232 4.25 -9.96 -2.51
C TRP A 232 5.02 -9.10 -1.51
N HIS A 233 4.80 -9.28 -0.19
CA HIS A 233 5.48 -8.51 0.85
C HIS A 233 6.99 -8.78 0.88
N TRP A 234 7.44 -10.01 0.61
CA TRP A 234 8.85 -10.32 0.54
C TRP A 234 9.55 -9.51 -0.57
N HIS A 235 8.95 -9.43 -1.76
CA HIS A 235 9.47 -8.63 -2.88
C HIS A 235 9.30 -7.11 -2.68
N LEU A 236 8.39 -6.69 -1.81
CA LEU A 236 8.28 -5.30 -1.37
C LEU A 236 9.44 -4.90 -0.43
N VAL A 237 9.80 -5.78 0.52
CA VAL A 237 10.93 -5.55 1.44
C VAL A 237 12.28 -5.70 0.72
N TYR A 238 12.39 -6.64 -0.23
CA TYR A 238 13.63 -6.93 -0.97
C TYR A 238 13.50 -6.65 -2.48
N PRO A 239 13.20 -5.41 -2.89
CA PRO A 239 12.89 -5.12 -4.29
C PRO A 239 14.07 -5.38 -5.21
N GLY A 240 13.77 -5.83 -6.43
CA GLY A 240 14.77 -6.12 -7.46
C GLY A 240 15.50 -4.88 -8.02
N SER A 241 14.92 -3.70 -7.86
CA SER A 241 15.44 -2.41 -8.35
C SER A 241 14.88 -1.26 -7.54
N GLY A 242 15.59 -0.13 -7.49
CA GLY A 242 15.19 1.05 -6.72
C GLY A 242 16.42 1.87 -6.31
N PRO A 243 16.24 2.89 -5.47
CA PRO A 243 17.34 3.60 -4.82
C PRO A 243 18.27 2.64 -4.05
N ASP A 244 19.55 2.97 -3.96
CA ASP A 244 20.54 2.09 -3.34
C ASP A 244 20.23 1.81 -1.87
N GLU A 245 19.76 2.80 -1.12
CA GLU A 245 19.32 2.64 0.29
C GLU A 245 18.13 1.69 0.46
N VAL A 246 17.32 1.51 -0.58
CA VAL A 246 16.18 0.59 -0.60
C VAL A 246 16.64 -0.81 -0.98
N VAL A 247 17.51 -0.94 -1.98
CA VAL A 247 17.92 -2.25 -2.52
C VAL A 247 19.04 -2.89 -1.71
N ARG A 248 20.01 -2.12 -1.20
CA ARG A 248 21.21 -2.64 -0.56
C ARG A 248 20.93 -3.10 0.88
N LYS A 249 20.36 -4.29 1.00
CA LYS A 249 20.14 -5.00 2.26
C LYS A 249 21.10 -6.17 2.44
N ASP A 250 21.41 -6.49 3.70
CA ASP A 250 22.30 -7.60 4.05
C ASP A 250 21.84 -8.91 3.38
N ARG A 251 22.79 -9.59 2.73
CA ARG A 251 22.64 -10.92 2.11
C ARG A 251 21.36 -11.13 1.27
N ARG A 252 20.75 -10.06 0.71
CA ARG A 252 19.45 -10.17 0.03
C ARG A 252 19.44 -11.16 -1.15
N GLY A 253 20.58 -11.36 -1.81
CA GLY A 253 20.72 -12.35 -2.90
C GLY A 253 20.67 -13.79 -2.39
N GLU A 254 21.31 -14.07 -1.25
CA GLU A 254 21.21 -15.36 -0.60
C GLU A 254 19.80 -15.59 -0.05
N LEU A 255 19.20 -14.57 0.58
CA LEU A 255 17.84 -14.67 1.08
C LEU A 255 16.81 -14.85 -0.04
N PHE A 256 17.04 -14.26 -1.22
CA PHE A 256 16.23 -14.51 -2.42
C PHE A 256 16.26 -16.00 -2.78
N TYR A 257 17.46 -16.58 -2.88
CA TYR A 257 17.61 -18.00 -3.16
C TYR A 257 16.92 -18.85 -2.09
N TYR A 258 17.19 -18.58 -0.81
CA TYR A 258 16.67 -19.38 0.30
C TYR A 258 15.15 -19.33 0.40
N MET A 259 14.54 -18.14 0.31
CA MET A 259 13.07 -17.99 0.39
C MET A 259 12.38 -18.82 -0.70
N HIS A 260 12.79 -18.66 -1.96
CA HIS A 260 12.17 -19.39 -3.06
C HIS A 260 12.49 -20.89 -3.02
N GLN A 261 13.69 -21.28 -2.58
CA GLN A 261 14.04 -22.69 -2.37
C GLN A 261 13.10 -23.35 -1.34
N GLN A 262 12.77 -22.65 -0.26
CA GLN A 262 11.83 -23.14 0.75
C GLN A 262 10.39 -23.23 0.22
N VAL A 263 9.94 -22.27 -0.60
CA VAL A 263 8.62 -22.34 -1.25
C VAL A 263 8.53 -23.57 -2.16
N VAL A 264 9.55 -23.82 -2.99
CA VAL A 264 9.58 -24.99 -3.88
C VAL A 264 9.65 -26.30 -3.08
N ALA A 265 10.44 -26.35 -2.01
CA ALA A 265 10.51 -27.53 -1.15
C ALA A 265 9.14 -27.86 -0.53
N ARG A 266 8.43 -26.85 -0.01
CA ARG A 266 7.07 -27.02 0.54
C ARG A 266 6.09 -27.46 -0.55
N TYR A 267 6.09 -26.78 -1.69
CA TYR A 267 5.25 -27.14 -2.82
C TYR A 267 5.46 -28.61 -3.26
N ASN A 268 6.71 -29.08 -3.30
CA ASN A 268 7.01 -30.49 -3.60
C ASN A 268 6.48 -31.47 -2.54
N LEU A 269 6.53 -31.11 -1.25
CA LEU A 269 5.94 -31.94 -0.18
C LEU A 269 4.41 -32.02 -0.32
N GLU A 270 3.75 -30.91 -0.65
CA GLU A 270 2.32 -30.91 -0.94
C GLU A 270 2.01 -31.78 -2.17
N ARG A 271 2.82 -31.70 -3.24
CA ARG A 271 2.68 -32.58 -4.43
C ARG A 271 2.75 -34.06 -4.05
N PHE A 272 3.77 -34.47 -3.30
CA PHE A 272 3.92 -35.87 -2.88
C PHE A 272 2.78 -36.36 -1.99
N SER A 273 2.13 -35.45 -1.24
CA SER A 273 1.01 -35.77 -0.36
C SER A 273 -0.34 -35.87 -1.08
N ASN A 274 -0.43 -35.39 -2.33
CA ASN A 274 -1.67 -35.30 -3.11
C ASN A 274 -1.61 -36.09 -4.44
N ASN A 275 -0.67 -37.04 -4.55
CA ASN A 275 -0.54 -37.96 -5.68
C ASN A 275 -1.64 -39.03 -5.71
#